data_AF-A0A7C4SHL1-F1
#
_entry.id   AF-A0A7C4SHL1-F1
#
_cell.length_a   1.000
_cell.length_b   1.000
_cell.length_c   1.000
_cell.angle_alpha   90.00
_cell.angle_beta   90.00
_cell.angle_gamma   90.00
#
_symmetry.space_group_name_H-M   'P 1'
#
loop_
_entity.id
_entity.type
_entity.pdbx_description
1 polymer ?
#
loop_
_entity_poly.entity_id
_entity_poly.type
_entity_poly.pdbx_seq_one_letter_code
_entity_poly.pdbx_strand_id
1 'polypeptide(L)'
;MPATPNPEVTPIYGTVPPEAFPTPLASPATSGPAILSFQADREAIMPGEVFTLTWKSAGAVQAWLYLLAEGRLLRGVPVPPAGSRTLTAPADLRQPLEYMLFVFDASGVYASRSLRLPLRQCPESWFFPHAPAECPSGPPVISFAAYQPFERGHMIWIQARDEIFVLFADDQVRRWQVFADLFEEGMPEYDPTLTPPPGRLQPIRGFGLVWRNDAEVRFRLGWALRPEQGFTTRIQATARERYNVLFIQAPDGGIWQLDPEGSGWAYHPPP
;
A
#
# COMPACT_ATOMS: atom_id res chain seq x y z
N MET A 1 48.30 8.40 -74.28
CA MET A 1 49.57 9.14 -74.37
C MET A 1 49.42 10.47 -73.61
N PRO A 2 50.46 10.94 -72.94
CA PRO A 2 50.44 11.18 -71.50
C PRO A 2 50.13 12.61 -71.06
N ALA A 3 49.79 12.73 -69.77
CA ALA A 3 49.52 13.95 -69.02
C ALA A 3 50.81 14.72 -68.65
N THR A 4 50.66 16.03 -68.47
CA THR A 4 51.62 16.93 -67.80
C THR A 4 50.84 17.88 -66.87
N PRO A 5 51.49 18.40 -65.81
CA PRO A 5 50.90 18.51 -64.47
C PRO A 5 50.44 19.94 -64.13
N ASN A 6 49.60 20.06 -63.10
CA ASN A 6 49.24 21.34 -62.48
C ASN A 6 49.84 21.42 -61.05
N PRO A 7 50.44 22.54 -60.63
CA PRO A 7 51.22 22.61 -59.40
C PRO A 7 50.37 22.76 -58.13
N GLU A 8 50.90 22.19 -57.05
CA GLU A 8 50.44 22.30 -55.66
C GLU A 8 50.40 23.75 -55.16
N VAL A 9 49.31 24.10 -54.48
CA VAL A 9 49.18 25.34 -53.70
C VAL A 9 48.88 24.96 -52.25
N THR A 10 49.85 25.21 -51.37
CA THR A 10 49.73 25.01 -49.93
C THR A 10 49.11 26.25 -49.28
N PRO A 11 48.00 26.16 -48.52
CA PRO A 11 47.49 27.29 -47.75
C PRO A 11 48.16 27.37 -46.37
N ILE A 12 48.68 28.56 -46.05
CA ILE A 12 49.20 28.96 -44.73
C ILE A 12 48.01 29.17 -43.78
N TYR A 13 47.93 28.40 -42.69
CA TYR A 13 47.04 28.67 -41.57
C TYR A 13 47.72 29.62 -40.58
N GLY A 14 47.15 30.82 -40.40
CA GLY A 14 47.50 31.73 -39.32
C GLY A 14 46.84 31.31 -38.00
N THR A 15 47.60 31.36 -36.91
CA THR A 15 47.12 31.08 -35.55
C THR A 15 46.41 32.30 -34.96
N VAL A 16 45.13 32.15 -34.60
CA VAL A 16 44.37 33.14 -33.82
C VAL A 16 44.57 32.86 -32.31
N PRO A 17 44.83 33.86 -31.45
CA PRO A 17 44.95 33.66 -30.01
C PRO A 17 43.59 33.34 -29.36
N PRO A 18 43.53 32.48 -28.33
CA PRO A 18 42.27 32.17 -27.66
C PRO A 18 41.80 33.34 -26.78
N GLU A 19 40.54 33.72 -26.97
CA GLU A 19 39.81 34.73 -26.20
C GLU A 19 39.52 34.20 -24.78
N ALA A 20 39.79 34.99 -23.75
CA ALA A 20 39.58 34.60 -22.36
C ALA A 20 38.08 34.65 -22.00
N PHE A 21 37.52 33.51 -21.57
CA PHE A 21 36.15 33.42 -21.08
C PHE A 21 35.99 34.17 -19.74
N PRO A 22 34.91 34.97 -19.55
CA PRO A 22 34.63 35.59 -18.27
C PRO A 22 34.24 34.53 -17.22
N THR A 23 34.83 34.64 -16.03
CA THR A 23 34.53 33.79 -14.87
C THR A 23 33.06 33.94 -14.48
N PRO A 24 32.32 32.84 -14.19
CA PRO A 24 30.94 32.94 -13.74
C PRO A 24 30.83 33.69 -12.40
N LEU A 25 29.95 34.70 -12.33
CA LEU A 25 29.58 35.35 -11.08
C LEU A 25 29.02 34.32 -10.10
N ALA A 26 29.50 34.34 -8.85
CA ALA A 26 28.97 33.52 -7.77
C ALA A 26 27.47 33.80 -7.56
N SER A 27 26.64 32.75 -7.57
CA SER A 27 25.23 32.84 -7.17
C SER A 27 25.11 33.29 -5.71
N PRO A 28 24.12 34.15 -5.36
CA PRO A 28 23.90 34.54 -3.98
C PRO A 28 23.62 33.30 -3.12
N ALA A 29 24.35 33.18 -2.01
CA ALA A 29 24.16 32.14 -1.02
C ALA A 29 22.72 32.18 -0.49
N THR A 30 22.04 31.03 -0.51
CA THR A 30 20.69 30.87 0.04
C THR A 30 20.66 31.34 1.49
N SER A 31 20.04 32.50 1.75
CA SER A 31 19.89 33.06 3.09
C SER A 31 18.74 32.35 3.81
N GLY A 32 19.05 31.20 4.41
CA GLY A 32 18.11 30.40 5.18
C GLY A 32 18.76 29.13 5.70
N PRO A 33 18.14 28.43 6.67
CA PRO A 33 18.67 27.18 7.14
C PRO A 33 18.62 26.14 6.01
N ALA A 34 19.64 25.30 5.91
CA ALA A 34 19.73 24.26 4.88
C ALA A 34 20.15 22.93 5.51
N ILE A 35 19.50 21.84 5.10
CA ILE A 35 19.91 20.48 5.47
C ILE A 35 20.93 20.01 4.44
N LEU A 36 22.18 19.84 4.85
CA LEU A 36 23.27 19.38 3.99
C LEU A 36 23.19 17.86 3.81
N SER A 37 23.04 17.11 4.90
CA SER A 37 22.86 15.66 4.89
C SER A 37 21.80 15.22 5.88
N PHE A 38 21.09 14.14 5.54
CA PHE A 38 20.23 13.39 6.43
C PHE A 38 20.15 11.96 5.90
N GLN A 39 20.78 11.03 6.63
CA GLN A 39 21.00 9.66 6.17
C GLN A 39 21.00 8.69 7.36
N ALA A 40 20.78 7.41 7.08
CA ALA A 40 21.01 6.34 8.04
C ALA A 40 22.28 5.56 7.68
N ASP A 41 22.79 4.80 8.63
CA ASP A 41 23.85 3.81 8.43
C ASP A 41 23.32 2.48 7.82
N ARG A 42 22.03 2.42 7.50
CA ARG A 42 21.34 1.29 6.87
C ARG A 42 20.50 1.79 5.70
N GLU A 43 20.52 1.06 4.59
CA GLU A 43 19.60 1.30 3.47
C GLU A 43 18.25 0.62 3.67
N ALA A 44 18.21 -0.48 4.43
CA ALA A 44 17.00 -1.20 4.80
C ALA A 44 17.14 -1.83 6.19
N ILE A 45 16.03 -1.89 6.91
CA ILE A 45 15.97 -2.28 8.33
C ILE A 45 15.12 -3.54 8.55
N MET A 46 15.43 -4.29 9.61
CA MET A 46 14.58 -5.36 10.14
C MET A 46 13.90 -4.92 11.45
N PRO A 47 12.79 -5.56 11.85
CA PRO A 47 12.17 -5.29 13.15
C PRO A 47 13.17 -5.53 14.29
N GLY A 48 13.19 -4.64 15.28
CA GLY A 48 14.14 -4.70 16.40
C GLY A 48 15.59 -4.32 16.05
N GLU A 49 15.91 -4.03 14.79
CA GLU A 49 17.27 -3.66 14.39
C GLU A 49 17.65 -2.28 14.93
N VAL A 50 18.89 -2.16 15.43
CA VAL A 50 19.47 -0.88 15.84
C VAL A 50 20.09 -0.20 14.62
N PHE A 51 19.76 1.07 14.41
CA PHE A 51 20.28 1.89 13.32
C PHE A 51 20.59 3.31 13.83
N THR A 52 21.44 4.03 13.10
CA THR A 52 21.88 5.38 13.45
C THR A 52 21.54 6.35 12.34
N LEU A 53 20.76 7.37 12.69
CA LEU A 53 20.50 8.52 11.85
C LEU A 53 21.62 9.54 12.04
N THR A 54 22.11 10.14 10.96
CA THR A 54 23.12 11.21 10.98
C THR A 54 22.67 12.35 10.08
N TRP A 55 22.79 13.58 10.58
CA TRP A 55 22.42 14.78 9.84
C TRP A 55 23.37 15.93 10.10
N LYS A 56 23.40 16.85 9.14
CA LYS A 56 24.15 18.09 9.21
C LYS A 56 23.35 19.20 8.55
N SER A 57 23.21 20.35 9.22
CA SER A 57 22.62 21.55 8.66
C SER A 57 23.58 22.74 8.68
N ALA A 58 23.24 23.78 7.91
CA ALA A 58 23.85 25.11 7.96
C ALA A 58 22.78 26.15 8.29
N GLY A 59 23.14 27.22 9.02
CA GLY A 59 22.24 28.33 9.33
C GLY A 59 21.13 28.05 10.36
N ALA A 60 21.01 26.82 10.86
CA ALA A 60 19.99 26.46 11.83
C ALA A 60 20.48 26.53 13.28
N VAL A 61 19.60 26.99 14.18
CA VAL A 61 19.82 27.06 15.64
C VAL A 61 19.01 26.02 16.41
N GLN A 62 17.93 25.49 15.82
CA GLN A 62 17.07 24.47 16.42
C GLN A 62 16.73 23.38 15.40
N ALA A 63 16.54 22.15 15.85
CA ALA A 63 16.06 21.06 15.00
C ALA A 63 15.11 20.11 15.74
N TRP A 64 14.26 19.45 14.96
CA TRP A 64 13.30 18.46 15.43
C TRP A 64 13.29 17.25 14.50
N LEU A 65 13.30 16.06 15.10
CA LEU A 65 13.18 14.80 14.39
C LEU A 65 11.80 14.21 14.66
N TYR A 66 11.06 13.93 13.60
CA TYR A 66 9.74 13.31 13.65
C TYR A 66 9.77 11.94 13.00
N LEU A 67 9.01 11.00 13.57
CA LEU A 67 8.59 9.79 12.86
C LEU A 67 7.32 10.12 12.07
N LEU A 68 7.26 9.72 10.81
CA LEU A 68 6.10 9.82 9.95
C LEU A 68 5.43 8.44 9.88
N ALA A 69 4.13 8.38 10.12
CA ALA A 69 3.32 7.20 9.91
C ALA A 69 2.06 7.60 9.15
N GLU A 70 1.81 6.94 8.02
CA GLU A 70 0.66 7.20 7.13
C GLU A 70 0.48 8.69 6.77
N GLY A 71 1.57 9.40 6.48
CA GLY A 71 1.53 10.83 6.12
C GLY A 71 1.32 11.79 7.30
N ARG A 72 1.21 11.28 8.53
CA ARG A 72 1.11 12.09 9.74
C ARG A 72 2.42 12.12 10.50
N LEU A 73 2.82 13.32 10.93
CA LEU A 73 3.91 13.48 11.89
C LEU A 73 3.46 12.98 13.26
N LEU A 74 4.14 11.95 13.75
CA LEU A 74 4.01 11.46 15.11
C LEU A 74 4.78 12.37 16.07
N ARG A 75 5.02 11.90 17.30
CA ARG A 75 5.69 12.69 18.33
C ARG A 75 7.11 13.07 17.89
N GLY A 76 7.35 14.38 17.73
CA GLY A 76 8.66 14.93 17.46
C GLY A 76 9.54 14.96 18.70
N VAL A 77 10.86 14.82 18.49
CA VAL A 77 11.87 14.95 19.54
C VAL A 77 12.85 16.05 19.16
N PRO A 78 13.17 16.99 20.07
CA PRO A 78 14.17 18.02 19.81
C PRO A 78 15.55 17.38 19.64
N VAL A 79 16.32 17.87 18.67
CA VAL A 79 17.68 17.40 18.39
C VAL A 79 18.59 18.59 18.06
N PRO A 80 19.93 18.46 18.21
CA PRO A 80 20.85 19.49 17.75
C PRO A 80 20.81 19.68 16.21
N PRO A 81 21.13 20.87 15.68
CA PRO A 81 21.15 21.14 14.23
C PRO A 81 22.08 20.21 13.42
N ALA A 82 23.14 19.68 14.04
CA ALA A 82 23.98 18.64 13.47
C ALA A 82 24.27 17.59 14.53
N GLY A 83 24.28 16.32 14.12
CA GLY A 83 24.54 15.23 15.04
C GLY A 83 24.14 13.88 14.49
N SER A 84 24.13 12.90 15.38
CA SER A 84 23.63 11.57 15.12
C SER A 84 22.75 11.09 16.26
N ARG A 85 21.88 10.11 15.96
CA ARG A 85 21.04 9.46 16.95
C ARG A 85 20.85 8.00 16.60
N THR A 86 21.18 7.15 17.56
CA THR A 86 20.91 5.72 17.49
C THR A 86 19.48 5.45 17.97
N LEU A 87 18.76 4.65 17.20
CA LEU A 87 17.37 4.26 17.41
C LEU A 87 17.26 2.75 17.22
N THR A 88 16.16 2.18 17.72
CA THR A 88 15.81 0.78 17.52
C THR A 88 14.49 0.73 16.76
N ALA A 89 14.45 -0.04 15.68
CA ALA A 89 13.22 -0.28 14.94
C ALA A 89 12.21 -1.02 15.84
N PRO A 90 10.90 -0.70 15.79
CA PRO A 90 9.89 -1.45 16.51
C PRO A 90 9.96 -2.96 16.18
N ALA A 91 9.72 -3.82 17.18
CA ALA A 91 9.78 -5.27 16.99
C ALA A 91 8.61 -5.80 16.13
N ASP A 92 7.52 -5.06 16.09
CA ASP A 92 6.31 -5.29 15.31
C ASP A 92 6.31 -4.52 13.98
N LEU A 93 7.46 -3.97 13.55
CA LEU A 93 7.55 -3.22 12.30
C LEU A 93 7.12 -4.08 11.10
N ARG A 94 6.11 -3.62 10.37
CA ARG A 94 5.59 -4.26 9.14
C ARG A 94 5.53 -3.30 7.94
N GLN A 95 5.95 -2.05 8.13
CA GLN A 95 5.99 -1.02 7.11
C GLN A 95 7.35 -0.30 7.11
N PRO A 96 7.72 0.40 6.02
CA PRO A 96 8.88 1.27 6.02
C PRO A 96 8.81 2.33 7.13
N LEU A 97 9.93 2.60 7.80
CA LEU A 97 10.02 3.75 8.69
C LEU A 97 10.33 4.99 7.86
N GLU A 98 9.64 6.09 8.13
CA GLU A 98 9.96 7.37 7.51
C GLU A 98 10.20 8.42 8.58
N TYR A 99 11.33 9.09 8.52
CA TYR A 99 11.68 10.17 9.42
C TYR A 99 11.68 11.49 8.68
N MET A 100 11.24 12.55 9.35
CA MET A 100 11.31 13.91 8.83
C MET A 100 12.10 14.79 9.79
N LEU A 101 13.19 15.38 9.28
CA LEU A 101 14.02 16.34 10.00
C LEU A 101 13.55 17.75 9.64
N PHE A 102 13.26 18.56 10.64
CA PHE A 102 13.07 20.01 10.49
C PHE A 102 14.22 20.74 11.16
N VAL A 103 14.73 21.77 10.50
CA VAL A 103 15.75 22.67 11.05
C VAL A 103 15.24 24.10 10.92
N PHE A 104 15.47 24.91 11.95
CA PHE A 104 14.96 26.28 12.08
C PHE A 104 16.12 27.24 12.35
N ASP A 105 16.09 28.41 11.74
CA ASP A 105 16.99 29.51 12.10
C ASP A 105 16.41 30.37 13.25
N ALA A 106 17.15 31.40 13.67
CA ALA A 106 16.75 32.26 14.79
C ALA A 106 15.51 33.13 14.48
N SER A 107 15.15 33.28 13.20
CA SER A 107 13.97 34.03 12.76
C SER A 107 12.72 33.15 12.60
N GLY A 108 12.86 31.83 12.76
CA GLY A 108 11.79 30.86 12.61
C GLY A 108 11.58 30.33 11.19
N VAL A 109 12.43 30.73 10.23
CA VAL A 109 12.44 30.12 8.90
C VAL A 109 12.94 28.68 9.04
N TYR A 110 12.40 27.77 8.23
CA TYR A 110 12.72 26.35 8.33
C TYR A 110 13.05 25.69 6.99
N ALA A 111 13.83 24.61 7.08
CA ALA A 111 14.01 23.63 6.01
C ALA A 111 13.67 22.24 6.55
N SER A 112 13.21 21.36 5.66
CA SER A 112 12.90 19.97 6.02
C SER A 112 13.44 18.97 5.00
N ARG A 113 13.69 17.75 5.45
CA ARG A 113 14.09 16.62 4.60
C ARG A 113 13.55 15.32 5.19
N SER A 114 12.98 14.47 4.34
CA SER A 114 12.56 13.12 4.72
C SER A 114 13.66 12.09 4.46
N LEU A 115 13.63 11.02 5.23
CA LEU A 115 14.46 9.84 5.07
C LEU A 115 13.58 8.61 5.25
N ARG A 116 13.46 7.80 4.21
CA ARG A 116 12.67 6.57 4.21
C ARG A 116 13.58 5.35 4.31
N LEU A 117 13.29 4.48 5.26
CA LEU A 117 13.99 3.23 5.52
C LEU A 117 13.05 2.06 5.21
N PRO A 118 13.17 1.42 4.02
CA PRO A 118 12.39 0.24 3.70
C PRO A 118 12.69 -0.94 4.63
N LEU A 119 11.71 -1.83 4.74
CA LEU A 119 11.95 -3.14 5.33
C LEU A 119 12.82 -3.98 4.40
N ARG A 120 13.82 -4.65 4.97
CA ARG A 120 14.67 -5.59 4.21
C ARG A 120 13.88 -6.81 3.76
N GLN A 121 13.00 -7.30 4.63
CA GLN A 121 12.13 -8.44 4.39
C GLN A 121 10.89 -8.33 5.29
N CYS A 122 9.81 -8.94 4.84
CA CYS A 122 8.62 -9.07 5.67
C CYS A 122 8.85 -10.09 6.79
N PRO A 123 8.41 -9.81 8.02
CA PRO A 123 8.57 -10.74 9.14
C PRO A 123 7.69 -11.99 8.97
N GLU A 124 6.57 -11.83 8.29
CA GLU A 124 5.61 -12.88 7.97
C GLU A 124 5.51 -13.04 6.45
N SER A 125 5.30 -14.27 6.00
CA SER A 125 5.02 -14.57 4.60
C SER A 125 3.52 -14.54 4.30
N TRP A 126 3.20 -14.26 3.04
CA TRP A 126 1.85 -14.41 2.52
C TRP A 126 1.52 -15.91 2.33
N PHE A 127 0.27 -16.30 2.54
CA PHE A 127 -0.17 -17.70 2.39
C PHE A 127 -0.32 -18.16 0.92
N PHE A 128 -0.05 -17.29 -0.05
CA PHE A 128 -0.23 -17.51 -1.48
C PHE A 128 0.97 -17.00 -2.30
N PRO A 129 1.23 -17.54 -3.51
CA PRO A 129 2.33 -17.10 -4.37
C PRO A 129 2.05 -15.74 -5.06
N HIS A 130 3.07 -15.12 -5.65
CA HIS A 130 2.94 -13.83 -6.35
C HIS A 130 2.28 -12.72 -5.52
N ALA A 131 2.57 -12.73 -4.23
CA ALA A 131 2.00 -11.82 -3.25
C ALA A 131 2.47 -10.36 -3.47
N PRO A 132 1.72 -9.37 -2.94
CA PRO A 132 2.12 -7.97 -3.05
C PRO A 132 3.49 -7.71 -2.38
N ALA A 133 4.18 -6.67 -2.85
CA ALA A 133 5.47 -6.24 -2.28
C ALA A 133 5.37 -5.73 -0.83
N GLU A 134 4.16 -5.38 -0.39
CA GLU A 134 3.87 -4.97 0.97
C GLU A 134 3.75 -6.19 1.90
N CYS A 135 4.15 -6.01 3.15
CA CYS A 135 4.06 -7.08 4.15
C CYS A 135 2.62 -7.34 4.59
N PRO A 136 2.30 -8.59 4.95
CA PRO A 136 1.03 -8.88 5.61
C PRO A 136 1.04 -8.29 7.04
N SER A 137 -0.14 -7.98 7.54
CA SER A 137 -0.36 -7.48 8.90
C SER A 137 0.02 -8.50 9.98
N GLY A 138 0.07 -9.78 9.65
CA GLY A 138 0.41 -10.87 10.55
C GLY A 138 0.38 -12.23 9.86
N PRO A 139 0.52 -13.33 10.62
CA PRO A 139 0.37 -14.69 10.08
C PRO A 139 -1.06 -14.93 9.56
N PRO A 140 -1.26 -15.92 8.66
CA PRO A 140 -2.59 -16.23 8.15
C PRO A 140 -3.52 -16.72 9.24
N VAL A 141 -4.71 -16.13 9.30
CA VAL A 141 -5.78 -16.59 10.16
C VAL A 141 -6.53 -17.69 9.42
N ILE A 142 -6.50 -18.90 9.98
CA ILE A 142 -7.26 -20.06 9.48
C ILE A 142 -8.63 -20.02 10.14
N SER A 143 -9.69 -20.13 9.33
CA SER A 143 -11.08 -20.04 9.79
C SER A 143 -11.97 -21.00 9.01
N PHE A 144 -13.07 -21.45 9.62
CA PHE A 144 -14.20 -21.91 8.81
C PHE A 144 -14.84 -20.73 8.09
N ALA A 145 -15.40 -21.01 6.93
CA ALA A 145 -16.10 -20.06 6.09
C ALA A 145 -17.24 -20.76 5.34
N ALA A 146 -18.19 -19.95 4.88
CA ALA A 146 -19.23 -20.38 3.97
C ALA A 146 -19.16 -19.55 2.69
N TYR A 147 -19.49 -20.14 1.56
CA TYR A 147 -19.47 -19.49 0.25
C TYR A 147 -20.74 -19.80 -0.52
N GLN A 148 -21.30 -18.78 -1.18
CA GLN A 148 -22.41 -18.97 -2.10
C GLN A 148 -22.25 -18.08 -3.35
N PRO A 149 -22.27 -18.66 -4.57
CA PRO A 149 -22.28 -17.90 -5.81
C PRO A 149 -23.69 -17.39 -6.15
N PHE A 150 -23.76 -16.16 -6.65
CA PHE A 150 -24.97 -15.50 -7.13
C PHE A 150 -24.84 -15.15 -8.62
N GLU A 151 -25.95 -14.79 -9.25
CA GLU A 151 -25.99 -14.42 -10.67
C GLU A 151 -24.98 -13.33 -11.04
N ARG A 152 -24.74 -12.38 -10.13
CA ARG A 152 -23.89 -11.20 -10.36
C ARG A 152 -22.99 -10.91 -9.15
N GLY A 153 -22.50 -11.95 -8.49
CA GLY A 153 -21.58 -11.78 -7.38
C GLY A 153 -21.44 -12.99 -6.49
N HIS A 154 -20.94 -12.75 -5.29
CA HIS A 154 -20.62 -13.77 -4.30
C HIS A 154 -20.97 -13.29 -2.89
N MET A 155 -21.36 -14.23 -2.03
CA MET A 155 -21.33 -14.02 -0.59
C MET A 155 -20.33 -14.99 0.05
N ILE A 156 -19.58 -14.47 1.03
CA ILE A 156 -18.58 -15.22 1.80
C ILE A 156 -18.77 -14.87 3.27
N TRP A 157 -19.05 -15.85 4.12
CA TRP A 157 -19.05 -15.67 5.57
C TRP A 157 -17.76 -16.20 6.15
N ILE A 158 -17.16 -15.49 7.12
CA ILE A 158 -15.89 -15.87 7.74
C ILE A 158 -16.03 -15.89 9.26
N GLN A 159 -15.96 -17.09 9.86
CA GLN A 159 -16.19 -17.29 11.29
C GLN A 159 -15.25 -16.47 12.19
N ALA A 160 -13.96 -16.36 11.85
CA ALA A 160 -12.98 -15.61 12.65
C ALA A 160 -13.29 -14.09 12.73
N ARG A 161 -14.18 -13.59 11.88
CA ARG A 161 -14.65 -12.20 11.87
C ARG A 161 -16.12 -12.05 12.23
N ASP A 162 -16.89 -13.13 12.12
CA ASP A 162 -18.35 -13.15 12.22
C ASP A 162 -19.03 -12.18 11.23
N GLU A 163 -18.49 -12.14 10.02
CA GLU A 163 -18.83 -11.18 8.97
C GLU A 163 -19.17 -11.88 7.66
N ILE A 164 -20.21 -11.36 6.98
CA ILE A 164 -20.62 -11.70 5.61
C ILE A 164 -20.09 -10.64 4.66
N PHE A 165 -19.18 -11.03 3.78
CA PHE A 165 -18.68 -10.24 2.67
C PHE A 165 -19.57 -10.45 1.45
N VAL A 166 -20.09 -9.36 0.90
CA VAL A 166 -20.88 -9.35 -0.33
C VAL A 166 -20.04 -8.72 -1.44
N LEU A 167 -19.73 -9.50 -2.48
CA LEU A 167 -18.92 -9.07 -3.63
C LEU A 167 -19.82 -8.88 -4.85
N PHE A 168 -19.87 -7.68 -5.40
CA PHE A 168 -20.70 -7.35 -6.57
C PHE A 168 -19.89 -7.38 -7.87
N ALA A 169 -20.40 -8.08 -8.88
CA ALA A 169 -19.78 -8.17 -10.20
C ALA A 169 -20.06 -6.93 -11.08
N ASP A 170 -21.01 -6.07 -10.71
CA ASP A 170 -21.34 -4.83 -11.42
C ASP A 170 -20.31 -3.72 -11.21
N ASP A 171 -20.23 -2.74 -12.12
CA ASP A 171 -19.27 -1.63 -12.06
C ASP A 171 -19.72 -0.44 -11.20
N GLN A 172 -20.66 -0.63 -10.26
CA GLN A 172 -21.11 0.44 -9.39
C GLN A 172 -20.09 0.72 -8.26
N VAL A 173 -20.20 1.92 -7.68
CA VAL A 173 -19.46 2.29 -6.46
C VAL A 173 -19.82 1.32 -5.33
N ARG A 174 -18.87 1.04 -4.43
CA ARG A 174 -18.97 -0.04 -3.43
C ARG A 174 -19.11 -1.39 -4.12
N ARG A 175 -17.99 -1.86 -4.68
CA ARG A 175 -17.83 -3.16 -5.34
C ARG A 175 -17.92 -4.33 -4.37
N TRP A 176 -17.73 -4.09 -3.08
CA TRP A 176 -18.02 -5.04 -2.02
C TRP A 176 -18.49 -4.34 -0.75
N GLN A 177 -19.18 -5.08 0.11
CA GLN A 177 -19.72 -4.62 1.39
C GLN A 177 -19.58 -5.70 2.46
N VAL A 178 -19.63 -5.31 3.74
CA VAL A 178 -19.60 -6.23 4.89
C VAL A 178 -20.86 -6.07 5.70
N PHE A 179 -21.43 -7.20 6.11
CA PHE A 179 -22.57 -7.28 7.00
C PHE A 179 -22.21 -8.18 8.18
N ALA A 180 -22.73 -7.88 9.37
CA ALA A 180 -22.66 -8.84 10.47
C ALA A 180 -23.60 -10.01 10.18
N ASP A 181 -23.25 -11.22 10.63
CA ASP A 181 -24.20 -12.33 10.60
C ASP A 181 -25.17 -12.21 11.77
N LEU A 182 -26.39 -11.75 11.48
CA LEU A 182 -27.45 -11.57 12.47
C LEU A 182 -28.46 -12.73 12.47
N PHE A 183 -28.19 -13.81 11.73
CA PHE A 183 -29.07 -14.95 11.71
C PHE A 183 -28.91 -15.79 12.98
N GLU A 184 -30.01 -15.93 13.73
CA GLU A 184 -30.07 -16.82 14.88
C GLU A 184 -30.91 -18.06 14.58
N GLU A 185 -30.56 -19.17 15.24
CA GLU A 185 -31.29 -20.42 15.09
C GLU A 185 -32.76 -20.25 15.56
N GLY A 186 -33.70 -20.69 14.73
CA GLY A 186 -35.13 -20.47 14.94
C GLY A 186 -35.71 -19.27 14.19
N MET A 187 -34.87 -18.39 13.61
CA MET A 187 -35.35 -17.40 12.63
C MET A 187 -35.81 -18.09 11.33
N PRO A 188 -36.75 -17.49 10.58
CA PRO A 188 -37.13 -17.99 9.26
C PRO A 188 -35.91 -18.06 8.33
N GLU A 189 -35.55 -19.28 7.90
CA GLU A 189 -34.38 -19.50 7.04
C GLU A 189 -34.59 -18.90 5.64
N TYR A 190 -35.82 -18.90 5.16
CA TYR A 190 -36.23 -18.47 3.83
C TYR A 190 -37.58 -17.73 3.89
N ASP A 191 -37.94 -17.06 2.79
CA ASP A 191 -39.25 -16.37 2.67
C ASP A 191 -40.09 -17.10 1.60
N PRO A 192 -41.19 -17.77 1.98
CA PRO A 192 -42.02 -18.55 1.08
C PRO A 192 -42.76 -17.71 0.02
N THR A 193 -42.82 -16.39 0.18
CA THR A 193 -43.43 -15.49 -0.81
C THR A 193 -42.51 -15.19 -2.00
N LEU A 194 -41.22 -15.50 -1.86
CA LEU A 194 -40.19 -15.28 -2.88
C LEU A 194 -39.88 -16.59 -3.61
N THR A 195 -40.45 -16.74 -4.82
CA THR A 195 -40.20 -17.93 -5.65
C THR A 195 -38.98 -17.71 -6.55
N PRO A 196 -37.92 -18.54 -6.43
CA PRO A 196 -36.77 -18.43 -7.31
C PRO A 196 -37.13 -18.84 -8.75
N PRO A 197 -36.55 -18.19 -9.78
CA PRO A 197 -36.66 -18.64 -11.16
C PRO A 197 -36.09 -20.06 -11.37
N PRO A 198 -36.43 -20.74 -12.49
CA PRO A 198 -35.87 -22.05 -12.80
C PRO A 198 -34.32 -22.07 -12.77
N GLY A 199 -33.75 -23.06 -12.07
CA GLY A 199 -32.29 -23.19 -11.93
C GLY A 199 -31.65 -22.14 -11.03
N ARG A 200 -32.43 -21.48 -10.17
CA ARG A 200 -31.98 -20.57 -9.13
C ARG A 200 -32.47 -21.00 -7.76
N LEU A 201 -31.83 -20.45 -6.73
CA LEU A 201 -32.14 -20.73 -5.34
C LEU A 201 -32.34 -19.42 -4.59
N GLN A 202 -33.27 -19.44 -3.63
CA GLN A 202 -33.30 -18.43 -2.58
C GLN A 202 -32.14 -18.71 -1.62
N PRO A 203 -31.27 -17.72 -1.33
CA PRO A 203 -30.29 -17.88 -0.27
C PRO A 203 -31.00 -18.06 1.09
N ILE A 204 -30.41 -18.87 1.96
CA ILE A 204 -30.98 -19.23 3.26
C ILE A 204 -30.10 -18.72 4.40
N ARG A 205 -30.62 -18.76 5.63
CA ARG A 205 -29.89 -18.42 6.87
C ARG A 205 -29.21 -17.04 6.80
N GLY A 206 -27.94 -16.90 7.20
CA GLY A 206 -27.20 -15.63 7.22
C GLY A 206 -27.19 -14.89 5.88
N PHE A 207 -26.78 -15.58 4.80
CA PHE A 207 -26.83 -15.03 3.44
C PHE A 207 -28.24 -14.65 3.02
N GLY A 208 -29.22 -15.51 3.34
CA GLY A 208 -30.63 -15.27 3.08
C GLY A 208 -31.16 -14.05 3.80
N LEU A 209 -30.77 -13.84 5.05
CA LEU A 209 -31.22 -12.72 5.87
C LEU A 209 -30.71 -11.39 5.30
N VAL A 210 -29.42 -11.31 4.97
CA VAL A 210 -28.84 -10.12 4.30
C VAL A 210 -29.53 -9.85 2.97
N TRP A 211 -29.67 -10.88 2.13
CA TRP A 211 -30.27 -10.75 0.80
C TRP A 211 -31.77 -10.38 0.83
N ARG A 212 -32.54 -10.83 1.83
CA ARG A 212 -33.97 -10.46 1.95
C ARG A 212 -34.15 -9.06 2.53
N ASN A 213 -33.32 -8.68 3.49
CA ASN A 213 -33.48 -7.41 4.21
C ASN A 213 -32.88 -6.21 3.48
N ASP A 214 -31.87 -6.43 2.63
CA ASP A 214 -31.24 -5.36 1.86
C ASP A 214 -31.65 -5.44 0.37
N ALA A 215 -32.47 -4.48 -0.06
CA ALA A 215 -32.98 -4.42 -1.42
C ALA A 215 -31.87 -4.13 -2.45
N GLU A 216 -30.82 -3.38 -2.08
CA GLU A 216 -29.68 -3.12 -2.95
C GLU A 216 -28.88 -4.41 -3.16
N VAL A 217 -28.57 -5.12 -2.08
CA VAL A 217 -27.87 -6.42 -2.15
C VAL A 217 -28.64 -7.39 -3.03
N ARG A 218 -29.96 -7.53 -2.80
CA ARG A 218 -30.82 -8.40 -3.60
C ARG A 218 -30.78 -8.07 -5.08
N PHE A 219 -30.95 -6.79 -5.40
CA PHE A 219 -31.00 -6.31 -6.78
C PHE A 219 -29.66 -6.51 -7.49
N ARG A 220 -28.56 -6.16 -6.84
CA ARG A 220 -27.22 -6.21 -7.44
C ARG A 220 -26.74 -7.66 -7.62
N LEU A 221 -26.90 -8.54 -6.63
CA LEU A 221 -26.48 -9.94 -6.73
C LEU A 221 -27.38 -10.81 -7.61
N GLY A 222 -28.71 -10.59 -7.56
CA GLY A 222 -29.68 -11.54 -8.12
C GLY A 222 -29.84 -12.79 -7.25
N TRP A 223 -30.29 -13.90 -7.84
CA TRP A 223 -30.54 -15.14 -7.09
C TRP A 223 -29.28 -15.98 -6.89
N ALA A 224 -29.29 -16.89 -5.91
CA ALA A 224 -28.19 -17.83 -5.72
C ALA A 224 -28.18 -18.88 -6.86
N LEU A 225 -26.97 -19.24 -7.29
CA LEU A 225 -26.74 -20.21 -8.35
C LEU A 225 -26.57 -21.63 -7.81
N ARG A 226 -26.08 -21.75 -6.59
CA ARG A 226 -25.81 -23.04 -5.91
C ARG A 226 -26.12 -22.92 -4.42
N PRO A 227 -26.32 -24.05 -3.72
CA PRO A 227 -26.42 -24.04 -2.26
C PRO A 227 -25.14 -23.45 -1.63
N GLU A 228 -25.30 -22.93 -0.42
CA GLU A 228 -24.17 -22.55 0.42
C GLU A 228 -23.22 -23.74 0.65
N GLN A 229 -21.92 -23.48 0.57
CA GLN A 229 -20.89 -24.47 0.80
C GLN A 229 -19.96 -24.01 1.93
N GLY A 230 -19.85 -24.84 2.97
CA GLY A 230 -18.84 -24.68 4.01
C GLY A 230 -17.46 -25.13 3.53
N PHE A 231 -16.42 -24.41 3.94
CA PHE A 231 -15.02 -24.73 3.64
C PHE A 231 -14.07 -24.14 4.70
N THR A 232 -12.78 -24.48 4.62
CA THR A 232 -11.73 -23.83 5.43
C THR A 232 -11.04 -22.78 4.58
N THR A 233 -10.94 -21.55 5.09
CA THR A 233 -10.25 -20.45 4.43
C THR A 233 -9.01 -20.00 5.22
N ARG A 234 -8.19 -19.20 4.55
CA ARG A 234 -7.08 -18.44 5.13
C ARG A 234 -7.27 -16.98 4.76
N ILE A 235 -7.10 -16.10 5.73
CA ILE A 235 -7.15 -14.65 5.50
C ILE A 235 -5.89 -13.95 6.00
N GLN A 236 -5.46 -12.95 5.24
CA GLN A 236 -4.42 -11.98 5.62
C GLN A 236 -4.77 -10.63 5.03
N ALA A 237 -4.40 -9.55 5.71
CA ALA A 237 -4.51 -8.20 5.18
C ALA A 237 -3.12 -7.58 5.02
N THR A 238 -3.01 -6.52 4.22
CA THR A 238 -1.77 -5.71 4.18
C THR A 238 -1.53 -5.01 5.51
N ALA A 239 -0.26 -4.70 5.80
CA ALA A 239 0.16 -4.18 7.10
C ALA A 239 -0.21 -2.72 7.40
N ARG A 240 -0.76 -1.97 6.43
CA ARG A 240 -1.32 -0.64 6.68
C ARG A 240 -2.39 -0.64 7.78
N GLU A 241 -2.40 0.41 8.60
CA GLU A 241 -3.46 0.59 9.60
C GLU A 241 -4.76 1.00 8.90
N ARG A 242 -4.65 1.82 7.85
CA ARG A 242 -5.77 2.29 7.04
C ARG A 242 -5.65 1.83 5.60
N TYR A 243 -6.80 1.71 4.94
CA TYR A 243 -6.86 1.33 3.53
C TYR A 243 -6.11 0.02 3.25
N ASN A 244 -6.29 -0.98 4.11
CA ASN A 244 -5.68 -2.28 3.90
C ASN A 244 -6.44 -3.06 2.82
N VAL A 245 -5.72 -3.97 2.17
CA VAL A 245 -6.26 -4.91 1.21
C VAL A 245 -6.42 -6.24 1.93
N LEU A 246 -7.60 -6.86 1.84
CA LEU A 246 -7.88 -8.16 2.44
C LEU A 246 -7.78 -9.26 1.39
N PHE A 247 -7.05 -10.32 1.69
CA PHE A 247 -6.96 -11.52 0.87
C PHE A 247 -7.69 -12.67 1.55
N ILE A 248 -8.54 -13.36 0.80
CA ILE A 248 -9.34 -14.50 1.26
C ILE A 248 -9.10 -15.67 0.32
N GLN A 249 -8.71 -16.82 0.87
CA GLN A 249 -8.61 -18.06 0.08
C GLN A 249 -10.02 -18.55 -0.31
N ALA A 250 -10.20 -18.88 -1.58
CA ALA A 250 -11.43 -19.44 -2.12
C ALA A 250 -11.49 -20.97 -1.98
N PRO A 251 -12.69 -21.58 -2.05
CA PRO A 251 -12.86 -23.04 -1.96
C PRO A 251 -12.08 -23.83 -3.03
N ASP A 252 -11.84 -23.21 -4.20
CA ASP A 252 -11.06 -23.80 -5.30
C ASP A 252 -9.55 -23.54 -5.20
N GLY A 253 -9.10 -22.90 -4.12
CA GLY A 253 -7.70 -22.54 -3.89
C GLY A 253 -7.27 -21.20 -4.50
N GLY A 254 -8.13 -20.53 -5.25
CA GLY A 254 -7.89 -19.16 -5.72
C GLY A 254 -7.91 -18.14 -4.58
N ILE A 255 -7.64 -16.87 -4.90
CA ILE A 255 -7.53 -15.77 -3.94
C ILE A 255 -8.46 -14.63 -4.34
N TRP A 256 -9.42 -14.32 -3.48
CA TRP A 256 -10.11 -13.04 -3.55
C TRP A 256 -9.25 -11.96 -2.92
N GLN A 257 -8.98 -10.90 -3.66
CA GLN A 257 -8.39 -9.66 -3.19
C GLN A 257 -9.51 -8.63 -3.05
N LEU A 258 -9.71 -8.09 -1.85
CA LEU A 258 -10.65 -7.00 -1.59
C LEU A 258 -9.87 -5.70 -1.36
N ASP A 259 -10.03 -4.76 -2.28
CA ASP A 259 -9.40 -3.45 -2.20
C ASP A 259 -10.08 -2.58 -1.12
N PRO A 260 -9.40 -1.54 -0.62
CA PRO A 260 -9.85 -0.76 0.52
C PRO A 260 -11.27 -0.21 0.41
N GLU A 261 -12.00 -0.20 1.53
CA GLU A 261 -13.26 0.56 1.67
C GLU A 261 -14.33 0.26 0.61
N GLY A 262 -14.39 -0.98 0.10
CA GLY A 262 -15.36 -1.35 -0.93
C GLY A 262 -14.98 -0.91 -2.34
N SER A 263 -13.77 -0.38 -2.58
CA SER A 263 -13.42 0.25 -3.87
C SER A 263 -13.38 -0.74 -5.03
N GLY A 264 -13.01 -1.99 -4.77
CA GLY A 264 -12.76 -2.99 -5.80
C GLY A 264 -12.56 -4.38 -5.20
N TRP A 265 -12.69 -5.39 -6.04
CA TRP A 265 -12.20 -6.72 -5.72
C TRP A 265 -11.73 -7.42 -7.00
N ALA A 266 -10.79 -8.34 -6.85
CA ALA A 266 -10.30 -9.20 -7.92
C ALA A 266 -10.27 -10.66 -7.46
N TYR A 267 -10.42 -11.58 -8.39
CA TYR A 267 -10.21 -13.00 -8.16
C TYR A 267 -8.99 -13.47 -8.93
N HIS A 268 -8.03 -14.05 -8.21
CA HIS A 268 -6.84 -14.65 -8.77
C HIS A 268 -6.99 -16.17 -8.75
N PRO A 269 -7.01 -16.86 -9.90
CA PRO A 269 -7.17 -18.31 -9.93
C PRO A 269 -5.95 -19.01 -9.29
N PRO A 270 -6.11 -20.27 -8.84
CA PRO A 270 -4.98 -21.06 -8.37
C PRO A 270 -3.93 -21.24 -9.49
N PRO A 271 -2.64 -21.38 -9.14
CA PRO A 271 -1.55 -21.58 -10.09
C PRO A 271 -1.62 -22.91 -10.85
#